data_AF-A0A2D9M079-F1
#
_entry.id   AF-A0A2D9M079-F1
#
_cell.length_a   1.000
_cell.length_b   1.000
_cell.length_c   1.000
_cell.angle_alpha   90.00
_cell.angle_beta   90.00
_cell.angle_gamma   90.00
#
_symmetry.space_group_name_H-M   'P 1'
#
loop_
_entity.id
_entity.type
_entity.pdbx_description
1 polymer ?
#
loop_
_entity_poly.entity_id
_entity_poly.type
_entity_poly.pdbx_seq_one_letter_code
_entity_poly.pdbx_strand_id
1 'polypeptide(L)'
;MGTFQSARIVNRTLVITLVLTGCLGLSRMVWTQSNAFDPSELGPQVGETVPDFTLMDHRGETRTLESLYGPRGLMLVFSRSADW
;
A
#
# COMPACT_ATOMS: atom_id res chain seq x y z
N MET A 1 20.25 -62.04 -4.42
CA MET A 1 18.90 -61.47 -4.61
C MET A 1 18.64 -60.43 -3.50
N GLY A 2 19.20 -59.21 -3.58
CA GLY A 2 19.14 -58.25 -2.46
C GLY A 2 19.56 -56.82 -2.77
N THR A 3 20.30 -56.60 -3.86
CA THR A 3 20.77 -55.28 -4.31
C THR A 3 19.66 -54.44 -4.97
N PHE A 4 18.72 -55.07 -5.66
CA PHE A 4 17.63 -54.38 -6.37
C PHE A 4 16.55 -53.80 -5.45
N GLN A 5 16.35 -54.35 -4.26
CA GLN A 5 15.35 -53.88 -3.31
C GLN A 5 15.82 -52.62 -2.58
N SER A 6 17.11 -52.56 -2.23
CA SER A 6 17.74 -51.40 -1.58
C SER A 6 17.76 -50.17 -2.50
N ALA A 7 18.06 -50.33 -3.79
CA ALA A 7 18.07 -49.22 -4.74
C ALA A 7 16.68 -48.56 -4.91
N ARG A 8 15.61 -49.35 -4.88
CA ARG A 8 14.23 -48.86 -4.97
C ARG A 8 13.80 -48.09 -3.72
N ILE A 9 14.29 -48.49 -2.54
CA ILE A 9 14.02 -47.81 -1.27
C ILE A 9 14.75 -46.46 -1.23
N VAL A 10 16.03 -46.42 -1.60
CA VAL A 10 16.83 -45.19 -1.65
C VAL A 10 16.23 -44.17 -2.62
N ASN A 11 15.82 -44.61 -3.80
CA ASN A 11 15.24 -43.71 -4.81
C ASN A 11 13.91 -43.11 -4.34
N ARG A 12 13.10 -43.89 -3.61
CA ARG A 12 11.83 -43.41 -3.04
C ARG A 12 12.05 -42.40 -1.92
N THR A 13 13.05 -42.62 -1.06
CA THR A 13 13.41 -41.67 0.00
C THR A 13 13.94 -40.35 -0.57
N LEU A 14 14.77 -40.40 -1.62
CA LEU A 14 15.31 -39.20 -2.29
C LEU A 14 14.21 -38.32 -2.88
N VAL A 15 13.23 -38.92 -3.57
CA VAL A 15 12.11 -38.19 -4.18
C VAL A 15 11.22 -37.54 -3.12
N ILE A 16 10.94 -38.24 -2.02
CA ILE A 16 10.12 -37.70 -0.91
C ILE A 16 10.81 -36.50 -0.25
N THR A 17 12.13 -36.60 0.00
CA THR A 17 12.91 -35.48 0.57
C THR A 17 12.94 -34.27 -0.38
N LEU A 18 13.06 -34.50 -1.70
CA LEU A 18 13.08 -33.44 -2.70
C LEU A 18 11.73 -32.69 -2.77
N VAL A 19 10.61 -33.43 -2.72
CA VAL A 19 9.26 -32.86 -2.74
C VAL A 19 8.95 -32.09 -1.46
N LEU A 20 9.26 -32.65 -0.29
CA LEU A 20 9.04 -31.98 1.00
C LEU A 20 9.87 -30.69 1.13
N THR A 21 11.10 -30.68 0.62
CA THR A 21 11.97 -29.48 0.65
C THR A 21 11.48 -28.43 -0.36
N GLY A 22 10.96 -28.83 -1.52
CA GLY A 22 10.41 -27.92 -2.53
C GLY A 22 9.14 -27.19 -2.10
N CYS A 23 8.24 -27.86 -1.36
CA CYS A 23 6.98 -27.25 -0.89
C CYS A 23 7.16 -26.17 0.20
N LEU A 24 8.23 -26.23 0.99
CA LEU A 24 8.53 -25.25 2.03
C LEU A 24 9.17 -23.95 1.49
N GLY A 25 9.74 -23.99 0.27
CA GLY A 25 10.45 -22.86 -0.34
C GLY A 25 9.56 -21.80 -0.99
N LEU A 26 8.28 -22.08 -1.27
CA LEU A 26 7.36 -21.20 -2.01
C LEU A 26 6.55 -20.21 -1.14
N SER A 27 6.69 -20.26 0.19
CA SER A 27 5.82 -19.52 1.12
C SER A 27 6.27 -18.08 1.43
N ARG A 28 7.15 -17.49 0.63
CA ARG A 28 7.63 -16.10 0.83
C ARG A 28 6.93 -15.12 -0.11
N MET A 29 5.64 -15.30 -0.38
CA MET A 29 4.83 -14.20 -0.87
C MET A 29 4.57 -13.28 0.34
N VAL A 30 5.47 -12.32 0.54
CA VAL A 30 5.22 -11.17 1.40
C VAL A 30 4.15 -10.35 0.68
N TRP A 31 2.89 -10.59 1.01
CA TRP A 31 1.84 -9.65 0.69
C TRP A 31 2.21 -8.36 1.40
N THR A 32 2.43 -7.29 0.64
CA THR A 32 2.61 -5.95 1.21
C THR A 32 1.32 -5.61 1.95
N GLN A 33 1.32 -5.75 3.28
CA GLN A 33 0.23 -5.29 4.11
C GLN A 33 0.30 -3.76 4.06
N SER A 34 -0.66 -3.13 3.39
CA SER A 34 -0.77 -1.67 3.42
C SER A 34 -0.87 -1.26 4.88
N ASN A 35 0.12 -0.51 5.36
CA ASN A 35 0.03 0.07 6.68
C ASN A 35 -1.16 1.05 6.63
N ALA A 36 -2.25 0.71 7.32
CA ALA A 36 -3.43 1.55 7.35
C ALA A 36 -3.06 2.79 8.16
N PHE A 37 -2.96 3.94 7.49
CA PHE A 37 -2.74 5.21 8.14
C PHE A 37 -4.06 5.67 8.79
N ASP A 38 -4.01 6.24 9.99
CA ASP A 38 -5.19 6.84 10.62
C ASP A 38 -5.54 8.14 9.89
N PRO A 39 -6.72 8.24 9.23
CA PRO A 39 -7.09 9.45 8.51
C PRO A 39 -7.14 10.71 9.38
N SER A 40 -7.30 10.57 10.70
CA SER A 40 -7.32 11.71 11.63
C SER A 40 -5.95 12.35 11.81
N GLU A 41 -4.86 11.63 11.52
CA GLU A 41 -3.50 12.15 11.53
C GLU A 41 -3.14 12.89 10.23
N LEU A 42 -4.04 12.89 9.22
CA LEU A 42 -3.80 13.56 7.94
C LEU A 42 -4.29 15.01 7.95
N GLY A 43 -3.39 15.91 7.56
CA GLY A 43 -3.69 17.33 7.35
C GLY A 43 -3.63 18.17 8.63
N PRO A 44 -3.93 19.48 8.51
CA PRO A 44 -3.84 20.42 9.63
C PRO A 44 -4.81 20.06 10.75
N GLN A 45 -4.32 20.11 11.98
CA GLN A 45 -5.13 19.81 13.17
C GLN A 45 -5.97 21.01 13.61
N VAL A 46 -7.00 20.79 14.43
CA VAL A 46 -7.84 21.89 14.94
C VAL A 46 -6.97 22.86 15.76
N GLY A 47 -6.99 24.13 15.36
CA GLY A 47 -6.17 25.20 15.96
C GLY A 47 -4.81 25.40 15.30
N GLU A 48 -4.42 24.51 14.38
CA GLU A 48 -3.25 24.70 13.52
C GLU A 48 -3.58 25.67 12.37
N THR A 49 -2.57 26.44 11.96
CA THR A 49 -2.68 27.32 10.80
C THR A 49 -2.76 26.51 9.52
N VAL A 50 -3.73 26.81 8.67
CA VAL A 50 -3.84 26.22 7.33
C VAL A 50 -2.60 26.63 6.50
N PRO A 51 -1.90 25.70 5.84
CA PRO A 51 -0.81 26.03 4.95
C PRO A 51 -1.24 26.97 3.83
N ASP A 52 -0.41 27.96 3.53
CA ASP A 52 -0.65 28.88 2.42
C ASP A 52 -0.57 28.13 1.08
N PHE A 53 -1.32 28.63 0.10
CA PHE A 53 -1.32 28.12 -1.26
C PHE A 53 -1.55 29.23 -2.28
N THR A 54 -1.03 29.02 -3.48
CA THR A 54 -1.36 29.79 -4.66
C THR A 54 -1.69 28.82 -5.77
N LEU A 55 -2.97 28.77 -6.17
CA LEU A 55 -3.49 27.78 -7.10
C LEU A 55 -4.31 28.47 -8.19
N MET A 56 -4.35 27.87 -9.36
CA MET A 56 -5.20 28.33 -10.45
C MET A 56 -6.57 27.67 -10.36
N ASP A 57 -7.65 28.45 -10.44
CA ASP A 57 -9.00 27.90 -10.44
C ASP A 57 -9.45 27.40 -11.83
N HIS A 58 -10.69 26.91 -11.91
CA HIS A 58 -11.29 26.38 -13.14
C HIS A 58 -11.45 27.42 -14.27
N ARG A 59 -11.27 28.71 -13.98
CA ARG A 59 -11.34 29.80 -14.96
C ARG A 59 -9.95 30.31 -15.36
N GLY A 60 -8.89 29.73 -14.80
CA GLY A 60 -7.53 30.20 -15.03
C GLY A 60 -7.12 31.35 -14.11
N GLU A 61 -7.93 31.70 -13.10
CA GLU A 61 -7.60 32.80 -12.19
C GLU A 61 -6.74 32.30 -11.03
N THR A 62 -5.70 33.04 -10.70
CA THR A 62 -4.86 32.74 -9.53
C THR A 62 -5.61 33.08 -8.25
N ARG A 63 -5.77 32.09 -7.39
CA ARG A 63 -6.36 32.20 -6.05
C ARG A 63 -5.29 31.94 -5.00
N THR A 64 -5.33 32.68 -3.90
CA THR A 64 -4.50 32.44 -2.71
C THR A 64 -5.40 32.06 -1.53
N LEU A 65 -4.81 31.60 -0.44
CA LEU A 65 -5.57 31.36 0.79
C LEU A 65 -6.28 32.65 1.26
N GLU A 66 -5.59 33.79 1.20
CA GLU A 66 -6.10 35.10 1.61
C GLU A 66 -7.29 35.55 0.77
N SER A 67 -7.21 35.37 -0.56
CA SER A 67 -8.27 35.85 -1.46
C SER A 67 -9.56 35.04 -1.37
N LEU A 68 -9.53 33.87 -0.73
CA LEU A 68 -10.67 32.98 -0.54
C LEU A 68 -11.33 33.13 0.84
N TYR A 69 -10.72 33.82 1.81
CA TYR A 69 -11.35 34.04 3.11
C TYR A 69 -12.61 34.89 2.99
N GLY A 70 -13.68 34.42 3.64
CA GLY A 70 -14.92 35.16 3.83
C GLY A 70 -15.18 35.50 5.30
N PRO A 71 -16.13 36.39 5.60
CA PRO A 71 -16.47 36.80 6.97
C PRO A 71 -17.02 35.65 7.85
N ARG A 72 -17.38 34.51 7.25
CA ARG A 72 -17.86 33.32 7.95
C ARG A 72 -16.88 32.15 7.92
N GLY A 73 -15.63 32.40 7.52
CA GLY A 73 -14.62 31.39 7.31
C GLY A 73 -14.61 30.81 5.89
N LEU A 74 -13.76 29.80 5.70
CA LEU A 74 -13.47 29.13 4.44
C LEU A 74 -13.60 27.61 4.63
N MET A 75 -14.19 26.92 3.65
CA MET A 75 -14.24 25.46 3.60
C MET A 75 -13.38 24.99 2.42
N LEU A 76 -12.38 24.15 2.72
CA LEU A 76 -11.51 23.54 1.71
C LEU A 76 -11.87 22.06 1.57
N VAL A 77 -12.18 21.62 0.35
CA VAL A 77 -12.55 20.23 0.05
C VAL A 77 -11.54 19.65 -0.92
N PHE A 78 -10.83 18.61 -0.48
CA PHE A 78 -9.90 17.86 -1.32
C PHE A 78 -10.64 16.67 -1.92
N SER A 79 -10.64 16.59 -3.24
CA SER A 79 -11.22 15.48 -3.99
C SER A 79 -10.20 14.99 -5.02
N ARG A 80 -10.07 13.67 -5.12
CA ARG A 80 -9.35 13.01 -6.21
C ARG A 80 -10.40 12.42 -7.15
N SER A 81 -10.35 12.80 -8.42
CA SER A 81 -11.18 12.17 -9.45
C SER A 81 -10.92 10.67 -9.49
N ALA A 82 -11.99 9.88 -9.65
CA ALA A 82 -11.83 8.47 -9.98
C ALA A 82 -11.31 8.37 -11.41
N ASP A 83 -10.16 7.71 -11.59
CA ASP A 83 -9.71 7.22 -12.88
C ASP A 83 -10.77 6.18 -13.33
N TRP A 84 -11.53 6.46 -14.39
CA TRP A 84 -12.50 5.52 -14.95
C TRP A 84 -11.91 4.75 -16.13
#